data_AF-A0A8D8Q0L1-F1
#
_entry.id   AF-A0A8D8Q0L1-F1
#
_cell.length_a   1.000
_cell.length_b   1.000
_cell.length_c   1.000
_cell.angle_alpha   90.00
_cell.angle_beta   90.00
_cell.angle_gamma   90.00
#
_symmetry.space_group_name_H-M   'P 1'
#
loop_
_entity.id
_entity.type
_entity.pdbx_description
1 polymer ?
#
loop_
_entity_poly.entity_id
_entity_poly.type
_entity_poly.pdbx_seq_one_letter_code
_entity_poly.pdbx_strand_id
1 'polypeptide(L)'
;NLKNIKNNYVNKILKNINFPLKKTNQIKILFGNLSKNGCISKISGKEGEIFLGKSKVFNSEEESIEFIYKNKIYKKTIIVIRFEGPKGGPGMREMLTPTSALIGVGVKKDIALITDGRFSGGSHGFVVGHISPEAYNKGEISILFDNDLIMIDTINNNILFFVNKKKNRIQKTLLFFRYLYFLVLEISLITD
;
A
#
# COMPACT_ATOMS: atom_id res chain seq x y z
N ASN A 1 5.27 -10.24 32.62
CA ASN A 1 6.52 -9.48 32.88
C ASN A 1 6.32 -8.04 33.36
N LEU A 2 5.08 -7.54 33.59
CA LEU A 2 4.86 -6.15 34.07
C LEU A 2 4.00 -6.04 35.34
N LYS A 3 3.62 -7.16 35.97
CA LYS A 3 2.65 -7.18 37.10
C LYS A 3 3.05 -6.34 38.31
N ASN A 4 4.35 -6.09 38.52
CA ASN A 4 4.87 -5.45 39.73
C ASN A 4 5.52 -4.08 39.46
N ILE A 5 5.40 -3.53 38.24
CA ILE A 5 5.97 -2.20 37.94
C ILE A 5 5.00 -1.14 38.48
N LYS A 6 5.47 -0.32 39.45
CA LYS A 6 4.71 0.84 39.94
C LYS A 6 4.50 1.82 38.79
N ASN A 7 3.24 2.20 38.55
CA ASN A 7 2.84 3.05 37.45
C ASN A 7 3.13 4.54 37.77
N ASN A 8 4.41 4.88 37.94
CA ASN A 8 4.87 6.22 38.33
C ASN A 8 5.24 7.12 37.12
N TYR A 9 4.94 6.68 35.89
CA TYR A 9 5.36 7.37 34.66
C TYR A 9 4.29 8.28 34.05
N VAL A 10 3.29 8.70 34.82
CA VAL A 10 2.24 9.60 34.34
C VAL A 10 2.82 11.00 34.12
N ASN A 11 3.18 11.31 32.87
CA ASN A 11 3.60 12.65 32.46
C ASN A 11 2.95 13.02 31.12
N LYS A 12 3.33 14.15 30.52
CA LYS A 12 2.80 14.57 29.22
C LYS A 12 3.19 13.62 28.06
N ILE A 13 4.20 12.75 28.26
CA ILE A 13 4.77 11.86 27.24
C ILE A 13 4.07 10.49 27.25
N LEU A 14 3.94 9.85 28.42
CA LEU A 14 3.27 8.56 28.58
C LEU A 14 1.89 8.76 29.19
N LYS A 15 0.85 8.50 28.38
CA LYS A 15 -0.54 8.59 28.85
C LYS A 15 -0.91 7.44 29.77
N ASN A 16 -1.79 7.74 30.72
CA ASN A 16 -2.39 6.75 31.59
C ASN A 16 -3.21 5.74 30.73
N ILE A 17 -3.14 4.46 31.07
CA ILE A 17 -3.88 3.39 30.40
C ILE A 17 -5.41 3.62 30.41
N ASN A 18 -5.93 4.33 31.42
CA ASN A 18 -7.34 4.70 31.52
C ASN A 18 -7.70 5.89 30.62
N PHE A 19 -6.71 6.68 30.19
CA PHE A 19 -6.87 7.86 29.33
C PHE A 19 -5.89 7.82 28.14
N PRO A 20 -5.96 6.78 27.28
CA PRO A 20 -5.03 6.62 26.19
C PRO A 20 -5.28 7.67 25.09
N LEU A 21 -4.26 7.99 24.29
CA LEU A 21 -4.43 8.86 23.11
C LEU A 21 -5.44 8.28 22.09
N LYS A 22 -5.46 6.95 21.96
CA LYS A 22 -6.39 6.21 21.12
C LYS A 22 -6.75 4.92 21.83
N LYS A 23 -8.04 4.55 21.82
CA LYS A 23 -8.53 3.32 22.48
C LYS A 23 -8.01 2.04 21.82
N THR A 24 -7.65 2.10 20.54
CA THR A 24 -7.20 0.97 19.72
C THR A 24 -5.81 1.22 19.14
N ASN A 25 -5.14 0.14 18.74
CA ASN A 25 -3.81 0.24 18.13
C ASN A 25 -3.84 1.05 16.82
N GLN A 26 -2.70 1.63 16.47
CA GLN A 26 -2.50 2.30 15.19
C GLN A 26 -2.21 1.31 14.07
N ILE A 27 -1.71 0.12 14.38
CA ILE A 27 -1.47 -0.93 13.38
C ILE A 27 -2.76 -1.73 13.18
N LYS A 28 -3.20 -1.80 11.92
CA LYS A 28 -4.32 -2.61 11.46
C LYS A 28 -3.83 -3.61 10.43
N ILE A 29 -4.31 -4.84 10.54
CA ILE A 29 -4.14 -5.87 9.52
C ILE A 29 -5.41 -5.88 8.69
N LEU A 30 -5.29 -5.75 7.37
CA LEU A 30 -6.42 -5.78 6.46
C LEU A 30 -6.35 -7.04 5.59
N PHE A 31 -7.50 -7.59 5.24
CA PHE A 31 -7.64 -8.75 4.35
C PHE A 31 -8.60 -8.45 3.21
N GLY A 32 -8.63 -9.28 2.18
CA GLY A 32 -9.65 -9.17 1.13
C GLY A 32 -9.13 -9.68 -0.19
N ASN A 33 -9.92 -9.48 -1.25
CA ASN A 33 -9.56 -10.03 -2.55
C ASN A 33 -8.27 -9.41 -3.13
N LEU A 34 -7.88 -8.20 -2.73
CA LEU A 34 -6.63 -7.58 -3.16
C LEU A 34 -5.41 -8.08 -2.36
N SER A 35 -5.62 -8.58 -1.14
CA SER A 35 -4.56 -9.06 -0.25
C SER A 35 -5.03 -10.26 0.56
N LYS A 36 -5.03 -11.43 -0.08
CA LYS A 36 -5.57 -12.67 0.51
C LYS A 36 -4.82 -13.12 1.76
N ASN A 37 -3.50 -12.90 1.80
CA ASN A 37 -2.65 -13.28 2.93
C ASN A 37 -2.51 -12.14 3.96
N GLY A 38 -3.28 -11.07 3.78
CA GLY A 38 -3.26 -9.90 4.64
C GLY A 38 -2.24 -8.84 4.20
N CYS A 39 -2.43 -7.62 4.69
CA CYS A 39 -1.53 -6.49 4.55
C CYS A 39 -1.59 -5.61 5.81
N ILE A 40 -0.66 -4.65 5.93
CA ILE A 40 -0.53 -3.83 7.13
C ILE A 40 -0.82 -2.37 6.78
N SER A 41 -1.71 -1.74 7.56
CA SER A 41 -1.97 -0.31 7.48
C SER A 41 -1.74 0.39 8.82
N LYS A 42 -1.15 1.59 8.77
CA LYS A 42 -0.97 2.45 9.92
C LYS A 42 -2.08 3.52 9.94
N ILE A 43 -2.99 3.37 10.90
CA ILE A 43 -4.14 4.24 11.13
C ILE A 43 -3.88 5.13 12.34
N SER A 44 -3.37 6.34 12.09
CA SER A 44 -3.15 7.38 13.09
C SER A 44 -4.46 7.95 13.69
N GLY A 45 -5.59 7.77 13.00
CA GLY A 45 -6.91 8.27 13.38
C GLY A 45 -7.29 9.62 12.77
N LYS A 46 -6.44 10.19 11.89
CA LYS A 46 -6.70 11.49 11.22
C LYS A 46 -7.16 11.34 9.77
N GLU A 47 -7.00 10.15 9.21
CA GLU A 47 -7.27 9.81 7.81
C GLU A 47 -8.71 9.35 7.55
N GLY A 48 -9.51 9.08 8.59
CA GLY A 48 -10.85 8.50 8.49
C GLY A 48 -10.83 6.99 8.60
N GLU A 49 -11.96 6.34 8.34
CA GLU A 49 -12.13 4.90 8.55
C GLU A 49 -12.23 4.10 7.23
N ILE A 50 -12.73 4.74 6.17
CA ILE A 50 -12.92 4.15 4.85
C ILE A 50 -12.36 5.08 3.78
N PHE A 51 -11.62 4.52 2.82
CA PHE A 51 -11.16 5.21 1.62
C PHE A 51 -11.60 4.45 0.37
N LEU A 52 -12.29 5.14 -0.54
CA LEU A 52 -12.68 4.60 -1.85
C LEU A 52 -12.08 5.48 -2.93
N GLY A 53 -11.30 4.89 -3.83
CA GLY A 53 -10.59 5.65 -4.84
C GLY A 53 -10.21 4.86 -6.08
N LYS A 54 -9.75 5.59 -7.10
CA LYS A 54 -9.26 5.03 -8.36
C LYS A 54 -7.76 4.80 -8.27
N SER A 55 -7.30 3.65 -8.72
CA SER A 55 -5.88 3.32 -8.77
C SER A 55 -5.13 4.16 -9.80
N LYS A 56 -3.89 4.51 -9.46
CA LYS A 56 -2.84 4.91 -10.38
C LYS A 56 -1.66 3.97 -10.14
N VAL A 57 -1.31 3.15 -11.12
CA VAL A 57 -0.46 1.97 -10.93
C VAL A 57 0.94 2.19 -11.49
N PHE A 58 1.94 1.90 -10.66
CA PHE A 58 3.37 2.00 -10.94
C PHE A 58 4.07 0.67 -10.63
N ASN A 59 5.11 0.36 -11.39
CA ASN A 59 5.91 -0.86 -11.19
C ASN A 59 7.22 -0.60 -10.44
N SER A 60 7.48 0.65 -10.03
CA SER A 60 8.60 0.98 -9.15
C SER A 60 8.32 2.23 -8.31
N GLU A 61 9.08 2.40 -7.23
CA GLU A 61 9.09 3.62 -6.42
C GLU A 61 9.35 4.87 -7.29
N GLU A 62 10.34 4.81 -8.18
CA GLU A 62 10.81 5.92 -9.01
C GLU A 62 9.72 6.45 -9.96
N GLU A 63 9.00 5.55 -10.65
CA GLU A 63 7.87 5.92 -11.52
C GLU A 63 6.79 6.70 -10.74
N SER A 64 6.51 6.27 -9.51
CA SER A 64 5.50 6.89 -8.65
C SER A 64 5.92 8.31 -8.23
N ILE A 65 7.21 8.51 -7.92
CA ILE A 65 7.77 9.80 -7.51
C ILE A 65 7.70 10.79 -8.67
N GLU A 66 8.11 10.38 -9.87
CA GLU A 66 8.01 11.23 -11.06
C GLU A 66 6.57 11.70 -11.31
N PHE A 67 5.60 10.81 -11.13
CA PHE A 67 4.19 11.17 -11.26
C PHE A 67 3.75 12.17 -10.19
N ILE A 68 4.16 11.95 -8.93
CA ILE A 68 3.81 12.84 -7.82
C ILE A 68 4.35 14.26 -8.07
N TYR A 69 5.61 14.39 -8.48
CA TYR A 69 6.22 15.70 -8.74
C TYR A 69 5.63 16.43 -9.95
N LYS A 70 5.06 15.72 -10.91
CA LYS A 70 4.30 16.33 -12.02
C LYS A 70 2.99 16.97 -11.54
N ASN A 71 2.59 16.78 -10.27
CA ASN A 71 1.41 17.37 -9.62
C ASN A 71 0.09 17.17 -10.38
N LYS A 72 -0.04 16.03 -11.07
CA LYS A 72 -1.26 15.65 -11.82
C LYS A 72 -2.17 14.73 -11.02
N ILE A 73 -2.14 14.83 -9.68
CA ILE A 73 -2.87 13.90 -8.81
C ILE A 73 -4.28 14.42 -8.54
N TYR A 74 -5.27 13.62 -8.89
CA TYR A 74 -6.68 13.91 -8.63
C TYR A 74 -7.08 13.45 -7.23
N LYS A 75 -8.12 14.06 -6.66
CA LYS A 75 -8.70 13.59 -5.39
C LYS A 75 -9.20 12.16 -5.52
N LYS A 76 -9.17 11.43 -4.39
CA LYS A 76 -9.54 10.00 -4.30
C LYS A 76 -8.71 9.11 -5.22
N THR A 77 -7.42 9.44 -5.37
CA THR A 77 -6.46 8.58 -6.06
C THR A 77 -5.82 7.61 -5.06
N ILE A 78 -5.66 6.35 -5.47
CA ILE A 78 -4.91 5.33 -4.75
C ILE A 78 -3.65 5.05 -5.57
N ILE A 79 -2.51 5.53 -5.11
CA ILE A 79 -1.23 5.26 -5.75
C ILE A 79 -0.81 3.84 -5.37
N VAL A 80 -0.67 2.99 -6.38
CA VAL A 80 -0.29 1.59 -6.25
C VAL A 80 1.15 1.45 -6.72
N ILE A 81 2.05 1.03 -5.84
CA ILE A 81 3.45 0.76 -6.17
C ILE A 81 3.67 -0.74 -5.99
N ARG A 82 3.88 -1.47 -7.09
CA ARG A 82 4.00 -2.93 -7.07
C ARG A 82 5.34 -3.39 -7.61
N PHE A 83 5.67 -4.66 -7.39
CA PHE A 83 7.01 -5.22 -7.63
C PHE A 83 8.06 -4.64 -6.67
N GLU A 84 7.65 -4.20 -5.49
CA GLU A 84 8.54 -3.76 -4.42
C GLU A 84 8.58 -4.75 -3.25
N GLY A 85 7.98 -5.93 -3.45
CA GLY A 85 7.95 -7.03 -2.48
C GLY A 85 9.30 -7.75 -2.33
N PRO A 86 9.36 -8.79 -1.48
CA PRO A 86 10.58 -9.55 -1.22
C PRO A 86 11.30 -10.07 -2.46
N LYS A 87 10.56 -10.54 -3.47
CA LYS A 87 11.14 -11.03 -4.73
C LYS A 87 11.11 -9.99 -5.85
N GLY A 88 10.04 -9.20 -5.93
CA GLY A 88 9.89 -8.19 -6.97
C GLY A 88 10.94 -7.08 -6.90
N GLY A 89 11.24 -6.62 -5.69
CA GLY A 89 12.14 -5.48 -5.45
C GLY A 89 13.58 -5.73 -5.88
N PRO A 90 14.25 -6.81 -5.45
CA PRO A 90 14.05 -7.71 -4.30
C PRO A 90 14.37 -7.08 -2.93
N GLY A 91 14.22 -7.85 -1.84
CA GLY A 91 14.59 -7.42 -0.48
C GLY A 91 13.54 -6.57 0.23
N MET A 92 12.39 -6.34 -0.42
CA MET A 92 11.25 -5.61 0.14
C MET A 92 11.65 -4.23 0.66
N ARG A 93 12.12 -3.33 -0.21
CA ARG A 93 12.68 -2.04 0.22
C ARG A 93 11.69 -1.19 1.04
N GLU A 94 12.23 -0.32 1.89
CA GLU A 94 11.43 0.63 2.66
C GLU A 94 11.38 1.99 1.96
N MET A 95 10.19 2.39 1.52
CA MET A 95 9.98 3.60 0.71
C MET A 95 9.54 4.77 1.58
N LEU A 96 10.43 5.73 1.83
CA LEU A 96 10.08 7.01 2.46
C LEU A 96 9.59 8.02 1.40
N THR A 97 10.23 8.01 0.23
CA THR A 97 10.16 9.08 -0.76
C THR A 97 8.76 9.34 -1.32
N PRO A 98 7.92 8.33 -1.65
CA PRO A 98 6.55 8.57 -2.09
C PRO A 98 5.71 9.29 -1.04
N THR A 99 5.88 8.94 0.24
CA THR A 99 5.12 9.56 1.34
C THR A 99 5.55 11.01 1.56
N SER A 100 6.85 11.30 1.51
CA SER A 100 7.39 12.66 1.67
C SER A 100 7.10 13.54 0.46
N ALA A 101 7.12 12.99 -0.75
CA ALA A 101 6.78 13.72 -1.98
C ALA A 101 5.32 14.20 -1.97
N LEU A 102 4.37 13.35 -1.55
CA LEU A 102 2.96 13.75 -1.38
C LEU A 102 2.78 14.90 -0.39
N ILE A 103 3.56 14.88 0.69
CA ILE A 103 3.60 15.98 1.66
C ILE A 103 4.14 17.26 1.02
N GLY A 104 5.24 17.15 0.25
CA GLY A 104 5.88 18.27 -0.42
C GLY A 104 4.99 18.98 -1.44
N VAL A 105 4.17 18.23 -2.20
CA VAL A 105 3.22 18.81 -3.16
C VAL A 105 1.89 19.26 -2.53
N GLY A 106 1.73 19.08 -1.21
CA GLY A 106 0.58 19.58 -0.46
C GLY A 106 -0.70 18.73 -0.55
N VAL A 107 -0.65 17.53 -1.13
CA VAL A 107 -1.84 16.68 -1.32
C VAL A 107 -1.83 15.53 -0.32
N LYS A 108 -2.48 15.71 0.84
CA LYS A 108 -2.40 14.76 1.97
C LYS A 108 -3.66 13.94 2.27
N LYS A 109 -4.84 14.55 2.28
CA LYS A 109 -6.05 13.90 2.84
C LYS A 109 -6.89 13.13 1.82
N ASP A 110 -6.66 13.39 0.54
CA ASP A 110 -7.49 12.84 -0.55
C ASP A 110 -6.76 11.75 -1.36
N ILE A 111 -5.63 11.22 -0.86
CA ILE A 111 -4.82 10.21 -1.54
C ILE A 111 -4.51 9.07 -0.56
N ALA A 112 -4.49 7.84 -1.08
CA ALA A 112 -3.94 6.68 -0.38
C ALA A 112 -2.73 6.13 -1.14
N LEU A 113 -1.83 5.47 -0.40
CA LEU A 113 -0.69 4.75 -0.90
C LEU A 113 -0.82 3.27 -0.55
N ILE A 114 -0.64 2.39 -1.54
CA ILE A 114 -0.61 0.94 -1.32
C ILE A 114 0.60 0.29 -2.02
N THR A 115 1.17 -0.74 -1.41
CA THR A 115 2.30 -1.48 -1.99
C THR A 115 2.41 -2.93 -1.48
N ASP A 116 3.04 -3.78 -2.29
CA ASP A 116 3.56 -5.09 -1.87
C ASP A 116 4.93 -5.00 -1.16
N GLY A 117 5.57 -3.84 -1.15
CA GLY A 117 6.76 -3.51 -0.36
C GLY A 117 6.46 -2.92 1.02
N ARG A 118 7.32 -1.99 1.49
CA ARG A 118 7.17 -1.28 2.78
C ARG A 118 7.16 0.23 2.58
N PHE A 119 6.46 0.94 3.45
CA PHE A 119 6.54 2.40 3.55
C PHE A 119 7.23 2.81 4.85
N SER A 120 8.04 3.87 4.77
CA SER A 120 8.65 4.53 5.94
C SER A 120 7.93 5.83 6.29
N GLY A 121 8.13 6.30 7.52
CA GLY A 121 7.73 7.65 7.95
C GLY A 121 6.37 7.78 8.65
N GLY A 122 6.02 9.03 8.95
CA GLY A 122 4.73 9.38 9.53
C GLY A 122 3.59 9.21 8.52
N SER A 123 2.57 8.41 8.86
CA SER A 123 1.41 8.20 8.00
C SER A 123 0.57 9.48 7.89
N HIS A 124 0.40 9.98 6.68
CA HIS A 124 -0.52 11.06 6.34
C HIS A 124 -1.49 10.52 5.29
N GLY A 125 -2.75 10.30 5.67
CA GLY A 125 -3.69 9.54 4.83
C GLY A 125 -3.59 8.03 5.04
N PHE A 126 -4.23 7.27 4.15
CA PHE A 126 -4.17 5.80 4.18
C PHE A 126 -2.88 5.31 3.54
N VAL A 127 -2.04 4.65 4.34
CA VAL A 127 -0.80 4.01 3.87
C VAL A 127 -0.89 2.52 4.19
N VAL A 128 -0.76 1.69 3.16
CA VAL A 128 -0.87 0.22 3.26
C VAL A 128 0.37 -0.40 2.62
N GLY A 129 1.11 -1.17 3.40
CA GLY A 129 2.23 -1.97 2.89
C GLY A 129 1.98 -3.45 3.04
N HIS A 130 2.95 -4.27 2.63
CA HIS A 130 2.92 -5.72 2.80
C HIS A 130 1.71 -6.40 2.13
N ILE A 131 1.20 -5.85 1.02
CA ILE A 131 0.17 -6.55 0.25
C ILE A 131 0.69 -7.92 -0.19
N SER A 132 -0.04 -8.97 0.19
CA SER A 132 0.37 -10.35 0.01
C SER A 132 -0.77 -11.20 -0.55
N PRO A 133 -0.54 -12.00 -1.61
CA PRO A 133 0.77 -12.22 -2.26
C PRO A 133 1.32 -11.00 -3.02
N GLU A 134 2.65 -10.88 -3.09
CA GLU A 134 3.31 -9.80 -3.85
C GLU A 134 3.07 -9.93 -5.36
N ALA A 135 3.33 -8.84 -6.11
CA ALA A 135 3.10 -8.83 -7.55
C ALA A 135 3.97 -9.83 -8.31
N TYR A 136 5.22 -10.00 -7.89
CA TYR A 136 6.15 -10.98 -8.48
C TYR A 136 5.57 -12.40 -8.42
N ASN A 137 4.93 -12.75 -7.31
CA ASN A 137 4.25 -14.03 -7.08
C ASN A 137 2.83 -14.09 -7.68
N LYS A 138 2.50 -13.18 -8.60
CA LYS A 138 1.19 -13.11 -9.28
C LYS A 138 0.03 -12.88 -8.31
N GLY A 139 0.27 -12.22 -7.18
CA GLY A 139 -0.80 -11.77 -6.29
C GLY A 139 -1.72 -10.76 -6.97
N GLU A 140 -2.89 -10.50 -6.40
CA GLU A 140 -3.93 -9.69 -7.03
C GLU A 140 -3.52 -8.24 -7.30
N ILE A 141 -2.53 -7.70 -6.58
CA ILE A 141 -1.94 -6.39 -6.88
C ILE A 141 -1.27 -6.35 -8.28
N SER A 142 -0.79 -7.50 -8.78
CA SER A 142 -0.18 -7.59 -10.12
C SER A 142 -1.17 -7.38 -11.26
N ILE A 143 -2.48 -7.56 -11.02
CA ILE A 143 -3.53 -7.43 -12.05
C ILE A 143 -4.24 -6.08 -12.02
N LEU A 144 -3.81 -5.16 -11.15
CA LEU A 144 -4.36 -3.80 -11.13
C LEU A 144 -3.90 -2.99 -12.35
N PHE A 145 -4.81 -2.17 -12.86
CA PHE A 145 -4.59 -1.18 -13.91
C PHE A 145 -5.04 0.18 -13.43
N ASP A 146 -4.66 1.23 -14.17
CA ASP A 146 -5.14 2.58 -13.92
C ASP A 146 -6.68 2.64 -13.96
N ASN A 147 -7.23 3.39 -13.02
CA ASN A 147 -8.66 3.64 -12.82
C ASN A 147 -9.48 2.46 -12.32
N ASP A 148 -8.83 1.39 -11.85
CA ASP A 148 -9.50 0.35 -11.08
C ASP A 148 -9.97 0.90 -9.73
N LEU A 149 -11.15 0.48 -9.29
CA LEU A 149 -11.74 0.98 -8.05
C LEU A 149 -11.28 0.11 -6.88
N ILE A 150 -10.68 0.73 -5.87
CA ILE A 150 -10.17 0.05 -4.66
C ILE A 150 -10.80 0.70 -3.43
N MET A 151 -11.16 -0.13 -2.46
CA MET A 151 -11.64 0.28 -1.14
C MET A 151 -10.70 -0.22 -0.05
N ILE A 152 -10.36 0.68 0.88
CA ILE A 152 -9.66 0.39 2.13
C ILE A 152 -10.66 0.67 3.24
N ASP A 153 -11.01 -0.35 4.03
CA ASP A 153 -12.00 -0.27 5.11
C ASP A 153 -11.36 -0.77 6.40
N THR A 154 -11.10 0.15 7.32
CA THR A 154 -10.42 -0.15 8.59
C THR A 154 -11.37 -0.51 9.73
N ILE A 155 -12.68 -0.36 9.51
CA ILE A 155 -13.74 -0.80 10.42
C ILE A 155 -13.84 -2.32 10.32
N ASN A 156 -14.00 -2.81 9.09
CA ASN A 156 -14.15 -4.23 8.80
C ASN A 156 -12.83 -4.94 8.50
N ASN A 157 -11.71 -4.22 8.57
CA ASN A 157 -10.36 -4.70 8.26
C ASN A 157 -10.26 -5.30 6.84
N ASN A 158 -10.83 -4.61 5.85
CA ASN A 158 -10.91 -5.05 4.48
C ASN A 158 -10.09 -4.18 3.51
N ILE A 159 -9.50 -4.82 2.50
CA ILE A 159 -8.96 -4.18 1.30
C ILE A 159 -9.49 -4.89 0.06
N LEU A 160 -10.27 -4.17 -0.75
CA LEU A 160 -11.05 -4.73 -1.84
C LEU A 160 -10.75 -4.03 -3.16
N PHE A 161 -10.58 -4.80 -4.21
CA PHE A 161 -10.54 -4.36 -5.60
C PHE A 161 -11.85 -4.77 -6.30
N PHE A 162 -12.56 -3.81 -6.89
CA PHE A 162 -13.80 -4.06 -7.62
C PHE A 162 -13.52 -4.46 -9.06
N VAL A 163 -13.65 -5.76 -9.32
CA VAL A 163 -13.42 -6.37 -10.63
C VAL A 163 -14.48 -5.94 -11.64
N ASN A 164 -14.06 -5.27 -12.72
CA ASN A 164 -14.87 -5.19 -13.93
C ASN A 164 -14.62 -6.44 -14.80
N LYS A 165 -15.60 -7.36 -14.83
CA LYS A 165 -15.49 -8.67 -15.51
C LYS A 165 -15.03 -8.60 -16.97
N LYS A 166 -15.42 -7.56 -17.74
CA LYS A 166 -15.02 -7.41 -19.15
C LYS A 166 -13.54 -7.02 -19.31
N LYS A 167 -13.06 -6.04 -18.52
CA LYS A 167 -11.65 -5.62 -18.53
C LYS A 167 -10.73 -6.75 -18.06
N ASN A 168 -11.14 -7.51 -17.05
CA ASN A 168 -10.27 -8.50 -16.40
C ASN A 168 -9.82 -9.66 -17.30
N ARG A 169 -10.62 -10.05 -18.31
CA ARG A 169 -10.18 -11.04 -19.31
C ARG A 169 -9.00 -10.52 -20.14
N ILE A 170 -9.12 -9.31 -20.66
CA ILE A 170 -8.08 -8.66 -21.47
C ILE A 170 -6.83 -8.41 -20.62
N GLN A 171 -7.02 -7.97 -19.38
CA GLN A 171 -5.96 -7.72 -18.41
C GLN A 171 -5.16 -8.99 -18.09
N LYS A 172 -5.83 -10.13 -17.86
CA LYS A 172 -5.14 -11.42 -17.66
C LYS A 172 -4.33 -11.84 -18.88
N THR A 173 -4.87 -11.64 -20.08
CA THR A 173 -4.15 -11.94 -21.33
C THR A 173 -2.92 -11.03 -21.50
N LEU A 174 -3.05 -9.72 -21.26
CA LEU A 174 -1.93 -8.78 -21.33
C LEU A 174 -0.86 -9.10 -20.27
N LEU A 175 -1.28 -9.47 -19.06
CA LEU A 175 -0.37 -9.88 -18.00
C LEU A 175 0.41 -11.14 -18.40
N PHE A 176 -0.26 -12.12 -19.02
CA PHE A 176 0.39 -13.33 -19.54
C PHE A 176 1.47 -12.99 -20.56
N PHE A 177 1.17 -12.14 -21.55
CA PHE A 177 2.18 -11.69 -22.53
C PHE A 177 3.31 -10.90 -21.88
N ARG A 178 3.02 -10.09 -20.86
CA ARG A 178 4.05 -9.34 -20.13
C ARG A 178 4.97 -10.26 -19.33
N TYR A 179 4.42 -11.27 -18.66
CA TYR A 179 5.23 -12.30 -18.00
C TYR A 179 6.07 -13.10 -19.00
N LEU A 180 5.49 -13.44 -20.15
CA LEU A 180 6.23 -14.14 -21.20
C LEU A 180 7.41 -13.30 -21.70
N TYR A 181 7.20 -11.99 -21.89
CA TYR A 181 8.27 -11.06 -22.28
C TYR A 181 9.39 -10.98 -21.24
N PHE A 182 9.06 -10.86 -19.95
CA PHE A 182 10.07 -10.88 -18.87
C PHE A 182 10.82 -12.20 -18.81
N LEU A 183 10.14 -13.34 -19.00
CA LEU A 183 10.77 -14.65 -19.03
C LEU A 183 11.74 -14.79 -20.21
N VAL A 184 11.37 -14.29 -21.39
CA VAL A 184 12.23 -14.28 -22.58
C VAL A 184 13.48 -13.43 -22.34
N LEU A 185 13.33 -12.25 -21.71
CA LEU A 185 14.45 -11.39 -21.34
C LEU A 185 15.41 -12.05 -20.33
N GLU A 186 14.88 -12.69 -19.29
CA GLU A 186 15.70 -13.45 -18.33
C GLU A 186 16.48 -14.58 -19.02
N ILE A 187 15.84 -15.32 -19.94
CA ILE A 187 16.51 -16.40 -20.68
C ILE A 187 17.64 -15.82 -21.55
N SER A 188 17.39 -14.72 -22.27
CA SER A 188 18.42 -14.08 -23.09
C SER A 188 19.64 -13.63 -22.27
N LEU A 189 19.42 -13.10 -21.06
CA LEU A 189 20.50 -12.67 -20.16
C LEU A 189 21.31 -13.83 -19.55
N ILE A 190 20.82 -15.06 -19.60
CA ILE A 190 21.52 -16.27 -19.09
C ILE A 190 22.30 -16.97 -20.22
N THR A 191 21.95 -16.71 -21.47
CA THR A 191 22.57 -17.33 -22.65
C THR A 191 23.74 -16.54 -23.26
N ASP A 192 24.05 -15.36 -22.72
CA ASP A 192 25.22 -14.53 -23.04
C ASP A 192 26.27 -14.61 -21.91
#